data_AF-A0A0G0S9M4-F1
#
_entry.id   AF-A0A0G0S9M4-F1
#
_cell.length_a   1.000
_cell.length_b   1.000
_cell.length_c   1.000
_cell.angle_alpha   90.00
_cell.angle_beta   90.00
_cell.angle_gamma   90.00
#
_symmetry.space_group_name_H-M   'P 1'
#
loop_
_entity.id
_entity.type
_entity.pdbx_description
1 polymer ?
#
loop_
_entity_poly.entity_id
_entity_poly.type
_entity_poly.pdbx_seq_one_letter_code
_entity_poly.pdbx_strand_id
1 'polypeptide(L)'
;MEVDKEKRDEALKHGTFFGFVPHRLEIKEAPEFNDFPFNVLFSSFGMKDGARVRGSAVYNPDFSTFKKDGDKYSMQYRNGYEGDSWLRIDYDLEKKSWVGEKFVNGESAGMAFGSEWHMFFVHFTMLGLKNGERCMFEPAP
;
A
#
# COMPACT_ATOMS: atom_id res chain seq x y z
N MET A 1 30.34 -17.13 -4.81
CA MET A 1 29.05 -17.69 -5.22
C MET A 1 28.50 -16.76 -6.28
N GLU A 2 28.68 -17.12 -7.56
CA GLU A 2 28.29 -16.29 -8.69
C GLU A 2 26.77 -16.41 -8.85
N VAL A 3 26.03 -15.33 -8.61
CA VAL A 3 24.58 -15.31 -8.82
C VAL A 3 24.35 -15.30 -10.33
N ASP A 4 23.70 -16.36 -10.80
CA ASP A 4 23.30 -16.54 -12.20
C ASP A 4 22.50 -15.31 -12.68
N LYS A 5 23.06 -14.61 -13.68
CA LYS A 5 22.48 -13.37 -14.24
C LYS A 5 21.06 -13.60 -14.77
N GLU A 6 20.77 -14.77 -15.33
CA GLU A 6 19.42 -15.07 -15.83
C GLU A 6 18.41 -15.16 -14.69
N LYS A 7 18.75 -15.85 -13.59
CA LYS A 7 17.88 -15.92 -12.39
C LYS A 7 17.70 -14.56 -11.72
N ARG A 8 18.73 -13.73 -11.71
CA ARG A 8 18.64 -12.36 -11.18
C ARG A 8 17.69 -11.51 -12.03
N ASP A 9 17.85 -11.57 -13.35
CA ASP A 9 17.03 -10.77 -14.27
C ASP A 9 15.59 -11.29 -14.36
N GLU A 10 15.37 -12.59 -14.17
CA GLU A 10 14.04 -13.21 -14.00
C GLU A 10 13.39 -12.79 -12.67
N ALA A 11 14.10 -12.83 -11.55
CA ALA A 11 13.59 -12.34 -10.26
C ALA A 11 13.28 -10.83 -10.30
N LEU A 12 14.05 -10.04 -11.06
CA LEU A 12 13.77 -8.63 -11.30
C LEU A 12 12.56 -8.42 -12.22
N LYS A 13 12.31 -9.30 -13.19
CA LYS A 13 11.08 -9.32 -14.01
C LYS A 13 9.84 -9.66 -13.18
N HIS A 14 9.98 -10.51 -12.16
CA HIS A 14 8.89 -10.86 -11.25
C HIS A 14 8.69 -9.83 -10.11
N GLY A 15 9.66 -8.93 -9.91
CA GLY A 15 9.64 -7.92 -8.86
C GLY A 15 10.07 -8.47 -7.50
N THR A 16 10.96 -7.76 -6.81
CA THR A 16 11.22 -8.02 -5.38
C THR A 16 10.09 -7.40 -4.56
N PHE A 17 9.48 -8.17 -3.66
CA PHE A 17 8.41 -7.69 -2.78
C PHE A 17 9.00 -6.88 -1.61
N PHE A 18 8.51 -5.65 -1.42
CA PHE A 18 8.85 -4.81 -0.27
C PHE A 18 7.60 -4.57 0.56
N GLY A 19 7.69 -4.92 1.84
CA GLY A 19 6.68 -4.57 2.83
C GLY A 19 7.14 -3.36 3.65
N PHE A 20 6.20 -2.47 3.92
CA PHE A 20 6.35 -1.31 4.80
C PHE A 20 5.28 -1.38 5.89
N VAL A 21 5.65 -1.00 7.10
CA VAL A 21 4.70 -0.81 8.20
C VAL A 21 4.55 0.68 8.42
N PRO A 22 3.38 1.28 8.13
CA PRO A 22 3.16 2.68 8.39
C PRO A 22 3.01 2.96 9.89
N HIS A 23 3.30 4.19 10.28
CA HIS A 23 2.91 4.69 11.58
C HIS A 23 1.39 4.84 11.68
N ARG A 24 0.86 4.71 12.90
CA ARG A 24 -0.55 4.99 13.19
C ARG A 24 -0.85 6.47 12.98
N LEU A 25 -2.09 6.78 12.59
CA LEU A 25 -2.63 8.13 12.51
C LEU A 25 -3.06 8.56 13.90
N GLU A 26 -2.11 9.02 14.70
CA GLU A 26 -2.35 9.43 16.08
C GLU A 26 -2.78 10.89 16.16
N ILE A 27 -4.08 11.11 16.42
CA ILE A 27 -4.66 12.44 16.65
C ILE A 27 -5.28 12.43 18.05
N LYS A 28 -4.70 13.21 18.97
CA LYS A 28 -5.08 13.18 20.40
C LYS A 28 -6.56 13.48 20.62
N GLU A 29 -7.11 14.39 19.83
CA GLU A 29 -8.48 14.86 19.93
C GLU A 29 -9.48 13.96 19.18
N ALA A 30 -9.00 12.98 18.39
CA ALA A 30 -9.82 12.09 17.55
C ALA A 30 -9.27 10.65 17.55
N PRO A 31 -9.37 9.92 18.68
CA PRO A 31 -8.76 8.60 18.86
C PRO A 31 -9.34 7.52 17.96
N GLU A 32 -10.51 7.73 17.35
CA GLU A 32 -11.09 6.85 16.34
C GLU A 32 -10.20 6.67 15.09
N PHE A 33 -9.26 7.58 14.86
CA PHE A 33 -8.29 7.47 13.76
C PHE A 33 -7.06 6.62 14.10
N ASN A 34 -6.86 6.23 15.36
CA ASN A 34 -5.66 5.51 15.79
C ASN A 34 -5.52 4.11 15.16
N ASP A 35 -6.63 3.54 14.67
CA ASP A 35 -6.65 2.26 13.95
C ASP A 35 -6.42 2.41 12.44
N PHE A 36 -6.09 3.61 11.98
CA PHE A 36 -5.75 3.92 10.60
C PHE A 36 -4.30 4.35 10.46
N PRO A 37 -3.64 4.07 9.32
CA PRO A 37 -2.26 4.50 9.09
C PRO A 37 -2.18 5.98 8.73
N PHE A 38 -1.08 6.64 9.07
CA PHE A 38 -0.82 8.04 8.71
C PHE A 38 -0.82 8.25 7.19
N ASN A 39 -0.12 7.38 6.47
CA ASN A 39 -0.16 7.21 5.02
C ASN A 39 0.27 5.78 4.67
N VAL A 40 0.13 5.37 3.41
CA VAL A 40 0.54 4.03 2.96
C VAL A 40 1.47 4.15 1.76
N LEU A 41 2.67 3.58 1.88
CA LEU A 41 3.69 3.55 0.82
C LEU A 41 3.64 2.21 0.09
N PHE A 42 3.49 2.26 -1.23
CA PHE A 42 3.74 1.13 -2.12
C PHE A 42 5.02 1.37 -2.91
N SER A 43 5.80 0.32 -3.13
CA SER A 43 7.00 0.40 -3.95
C SER A 43 7.24 -0.88 -4.71
N SER A 44 7.83 -0.75 -5.90
CA SER A 44 8.28 -1.88 -6.72
C SER A 44 9.53 -1.48 -7.49
N PHE A 45 10.38 -2.47 -7.79
CA PHE A 45 11.53 -2.29 -8.67
C PHE A 45 11.15 -2.71 -10.08
N GLY A 46 11.72 -2.04 -11.06
CA GLY A 46 11.55 -2.38 -12.46
C GLY A 46 12.68 -1.82 -13.31
N MET A 47 12.49 -1.91 -14.62
CA MET A 47 13.40 -1.34 -15.60
C MET A 47 12.69 -0.19 -16.33
N LYS A 48 13.40 0.93 -16.51
CA LYS A 48 12.94 2.07 -17.30
C LYS A 48 14.13 2.60 -18.09
N ASP A 49 13.96 2.73 -19.41
CA ASP A 49 15.01 3.23 -20.32
C ASP A 49 16.36 2.50 -20.17
N GLY A 50 16.31 1.17 -19.94
CA GLY A 50 17.50 0.33 -19.77
C GLY A 50 18.17 0.43 -18.40
N ALA A 51 17.68 1.27 -17.49
CA ALA A 51 18.18 1.42 -16.13
C ALA A 51 17.22 0.80 -15.10
N ARG A 52 17.78 0.30 -14.00
CA ARG A 52 17.01 -0.17 -12.85
C ARG A 52 16.44 1.04 -12.12
N VAL A 53 15.14 1.02 -11.88
CA VAL A 53 14.43 2.08 -11.15
C VAL A 53 13.60 1.49 -10.02
N ARG A 54 13.37 2.31 -9.00
CA ARG A 54 12.38 2.09 -7.97
C ARG A 54 11.20 3.00 -8.26
N GLY A 55 10.02 2.43 -8.44
CA GLY A 55 8.76 3.15 -8.41
C GLY A 55 8.25 3.25 -6.98
N SER A 56 7.66 4.39 -6.61
CA SER A 56 6.93 4.52 -5.34
C SER A 56 5.69 5.42 -5.43
N ALA A 57 4.63 5.04 -4.71
CA ALA A 57 3.41 5.83 -4.56
C ALA A 57 3.01 5.92 -3.09
N VAL A 58 2.74 7.13 -2.62
CA VAL A 58 2.23 7.39 -1.26
C VAL A 58 0.74 7.68 -1.37
N TYR A 59 -0.03 6.97 -0.56
CA TYR A 59 -1.47 7.13 -0.45
C TYR A 59 -1.81 7.84 0.86
N ASN A 60 -2.51 8.97 0.77
CA ASN A 60 -2.85 9.82 1.92
C ASN A 60 -4.32 9.64 2.32
N PRO A 61 -4.66 9.74 3.61
CA PRO A 61 -6.02 9.57 4.10
C PRO A 61 -6.95 10.64 3.53
N ASP A 62 -8.13 10.23 3.10
CA ASP A 62 -9.24 11.10 2.71
C ASP A 62 -10.27 11.12 3.83
N PHE A 63 -10.09 12.03 4.79
CA PHE A 63 -10.93 12.14 5.98
C PHE A 63 -12.42 12.33 5.67
N SER A 64 -12.76 12.86 4.49
CA SER A 64 -14.16 13.03 4.06
C SER A 64 -14.89 11.70 3.85
N THR A 65 -14.13 10.61 3.66
CA THR A 65 -14.64 9.25 3.44
C THR A 65 -14.72 8.41 4.70
N PHE A 66 -14.24 8.94 5.83
CA PHE A 66 -14.33 8.23 7.10
C PHE A 66 -15.79 7.99 7.46
N LYS A 67 -16.10 6.74 7.82
CA LYS A 67 -17.42 6.35 8.31
C LYS A 67 -17.33 5.27 9.36
N LYS A 68 -18.27 5.33 10.31
CA LYS A 68 -18.61 4.26 11.23
C LYS A 68 -19.93 3.64 10.81
N ASP A 69 -19.95 2.33 10.59
CA ASP A 69 -21.16 1.55 10.32
C ASP A 69 -21.18 0.34 11.26
N GLY A 70 -22.01 0.41 12.31
CA GLY A 70 -21.99 -0.55 13.41
C GLY A 70 -20.59 -0.65 14.05
N ASP A 71 -20.04 -1.87 14.04
CA ASP A 71 -18.71 -2.22 14.57
C ASP A 71 -17.59 -2.09 13.54
N LYS A 72 -17.81 -1.34 12.45
CA LYS A 72 -16.82 -1.17 11.39
C LYS A 72 -16.45 0.30 11.19
N TYR A 73 -15.14 0.59 11.24
CA TYR A 73 -14.58 1.82 10.71
C TYR A 73 -14.09 1.61 9.28
N SER A 74 -14.26 2.60 8.42
CA SER A 74 -13.81 2.56 7.03
C SER A 74 -13.29 3.92 6.60
N MET A 75 -12.16 3.95 5.89
CA MET A 75 -11.59 5.17 5.32
C MET A 75 -10.90 4.87 3.99
N GLN A 76 -11.02 5.79 3.03
CA GLN A 76 -10.29 5.73 1.79
C GLN A 76 -8.98 6.51 1.85
N TYR A 77 -8.02 6.07 1.04
CA TYR A 77 -6.76 6.76 0.84
C TYR A 77 -6.56 7.03 -0.65
N ARG A 78 -6.08 8.21 -1.02
CA ARG A 78 -5.87 8.63 -2.42
C ARG A 78 -4.40 8.65 -2.77
N ASN A 79 -4.07 8.20 -3.98
CA ASN A 79 -2.72 8.31 -4.51
C ASN A 79 -2.30 9.79 -4.60
N GLY A 80 -1.14 10.14 -4.04
CA GLY A 80 -0.60 11.50 -4.06
C GLY A 80 -0.12 12.01 -5.43
N TYR A 81 0.00 11.14 -6.43
CA TYR A 81 0.47 11.49 -7.78
C TYR A 81 -0.65 11.67 -8.81
N GLU A 82 -1.88 11.93 -8.35
CA GLU A 82 -3.11 12.00 -9.16
C GLU A 82 -3.48 10.65 -9.82
N GLY A 83 -4.57 10.66 -10.59
CA GLY A 83 -5.12 9.47 -11.26
C GLY A 83 -6.20 8.76 -10.43
N ASP A 84 -6.74 7.69 -11.00
CA ASP A 84 -7.79 6.89 -10.36
C ASP A 84 -7.15 5.69 -9.63
N SER A 85 -6.45 5.97 -8.54
CA SER A 85 -5.91 4.91 -7.68
C SER A 85 -6.14 5.26 -6.22
N TRP A 86 -6.72 4.33 -5.48
CA TRP A 86 -7.12 4.56 -4.11
C TRP A 86 -7.14 3.26 -3.31
N LEU A 87 -7.15 3.37 -1.99
CA LEU A 87 -7.25 2.24 -1.06
C LEU A 87 -8.55 2.35 -0.28
N ARG A 88 -9.14 1.21 0.09
CA ARG A 88 -10.08 1.13 1.22
C ARG A 88 -9.37 0.42 2.36
N ILE A 89 -9.35 1.04 3.54
CA ILE A 89 -8.96 0.37 4.77
C ILE A 89 -10.18 0.31 5.66
N ASP A 90 -10.47 -0.88 6.14
CA ASP A 90 -11.56 -1.19 7.03
C ASP A 90 -10.99 -1.76 8.34
N TYR A 91 -11.51 -1.32 9.48
CA TYR A 91 -11.21 -1.88 10.80
C TYR A 91 -12.48 -2.39 11.46
N ASP A 92 -12.48 -3.67 11.84
CA ASP A 92 -13.56 -4.32 12.59
C ASP A 92 -13.27 -4.20 14.09
N LEU A 93 -14.10 -3.46 14.81
CA LEU A 93 -13.98 -3.17 16.25
C LEU A 93 -14.18 -4.42 17.12
N GLU A 94 -15.02 -5.36 16.68
CA GLU A 94 -15.33 -6.59 17.42
C GLU A 94 -14.17 -7.59 17.25
N LYS A 95 -13.79 -7.86 16.00
CA LYS A 95 -12.72 -8.81 15.66
C LYS A 95 -11.33 -8.25 15.88
N LYS A 96 -11.21 -6.93 16.05
CA LYS A 96 -9.94 -6.19 16.13
C LYS A 96 -9.01 -6.54 14.97
N SER A 97 -9.53 -6.45 13.76
CA SER A 97 -8.79 -6.80 12.54
C SER A 97 -9.03 -5.84 11.40
N TRP A 98 -8.04 -5.78 10.50
CA TRP A 98 -8.01 -4.92 9.35
C TRP A 98 -8.29 -5.70 8.07
N VAL A 99 -8.96 -5.02 7.14
CA VAL A 99 -9.04 -5.39 5.73
C VAL A 99 -8.57 -4.21 4.90
N GLY A 100 -7.63 -4.46 4.00
CA GLY A 100 -7.12 -3.47 3.07
C GLY A 100 -7.40 -3.94 1.65
N GLU A 101 -7.96 -3.07 0.82
CA GLU A 101 -8.16 -3.33 -0.61
C GLU A 101 -7.57 -2.17 -1.41
N LYS A 102 -6.83 -2.50 -2.46
CA LYS A 102 -6.20 -1.55 -3.37
C LYS A 102 -6.95 -1.51 -4.68
N PHE A 103 -7.25 -0.31 -5.18
CA PHE A 103 -7.93 -0.10 -6.45
C PHE A 103 -7.06 0.73 -7.40
N VAL A 104 -7.05 0.34 -8.68
CA VAL A 104 -6.32 1.01 -9.76
C VAL A 104 -7.22 1.04 -10.98
N ASN A 105 -7.51 2.24 -11.51
CA ASN A 105 -8.40 2.49 -12.64
C ASN A 105 -9.78 1.82 -12.46
N GLY A 106 -10.37 1.96 -11.27
CA GLY A 106 -11.67 1.37 -10.94
C GLY A 106 -11.66 -0.14 -10.64
N GLU A 107 -10.55 -0.84 -10.82
CA GLU A 107 -10.44 -2.29 -10.62
C GLU A 107 -9.72 -2.65 -9.32
N SER A 108 -10.16 -3.73 -8.66
CA SER A 108 -9.46 -4.26 -7.49
C SER A 108 -8.13 -4.87 -7.93
N ALA A 109 -7.04 -4.32 -7.38
CA ALA A 109 -5.67 -4.65 -7.73
C ALA A 109 -5.00 -5.56 -6.68
N GLY A 110 -5.73 -5.87 -5.60
CA GLY A 110 -5.32 -6.79 -4.54
C GLY A 110 -5.89 -6.42 -3.18
N MET A 111 -5.84 -7.38 -2.25
CA MET A 111 -6.33 -7.20 -0.89
C MET A 111 -5.47 -7.94 0.13
N ALA A 112 -5.55 -7.50 1.39
CA ALA A 112 -4.92 -8.15 2.53
C ALA A 112 -5.84 -8.10 3.76
N PHE A 113 -5.62 -9.03 4.69
CA PHE A 113 -6.37 -9.16 5.94
C PHE A 113 -5.39 -9.45 7.08
N GLY A 114 -5.67 -8.97 8.29
CA GLY A 114 -4.87 -9.33 9.46
C GLY A 114 -5.37 -8.70 10.75
N SER A 115 -5.11 -9.35 11.89
CA SER A 115 -5.46 -8.86 13.23
C SER A 115 -4.28 -8.23 13.98
N GLU A 116 -3.09 -8.21 13.37
CA GLU A 116 -1.90 -7.57 13.92
C GLU A 116 -1.39 -6.53 12.93
N TRP A 117 -1.02 -5.36 13.45
CA TRP A 117 -0.68 -4.17 12.66
C TRP A 117 0.47 -4.42 11.68
N HIS A 118 1.61 -4.94 12.17
CA HIS A 118 2.79 -5.13 11.33
C HIS A 118 2.53 -6.18 10.25
N MET A 119 1.96 -7.31 10.62
CA MET A 119 1.63 -8.38 9.69
C MET A 119 0.64 -7.91 8.63
N PHE A 120 -0.44 -7.24 9.01
CA PHE A 120 -1.41 -6.70 8.06
C PHE A 120 -0.73 -5.76 7.06
N PHE A 121 0.02 -4.77 7.54
CA PHE A 121 0.61 -3.76 6.65
C PHE A 121 1.77 -4.28 5.81
N VAL A 122 2.56 -5.23 6.31
CA VAL A 122 3.56 -5.93 5.48
C VAL A 122 2.87 -6.59 4.29
N HIS A 123 1.83 -7.40 4.52
CA HIS A 123 1.10 -8.06 3.42
C HIS A 123 0.40 -7.06 2.50
N PHE A 124 -0.22 -6.03 3.07
CA PHE A 124 -0.94 -5.04 2.29
C PHE A 124 -0.01 -4.24 1.39
N THR A 125 1.12 -3.76 1.90
CA THR A 125 2.09 -2.98 1.11
C THR A 125 2.92 -3.83 0.15
N MET A 126 3.10 -5.13 0.45
CA MET A 126 3.68 -6.12 -0.47
C MET A 126 2.89 -6.31 -1.76
N LEU A 127 1.64 -5.82 -1.85
CA LEU A 127 0.92 -5.76 -3.13
C LEU A 127 1.69 -4.94 -4.19
N GLY A 128 2.59 -4.05 -3.76
CA GLY A 128 3.46 -3.27 -4.63
C GLY A 128 2.70 -2.26 -5.49
N LEU A 129 3.36 -1.74 -6.51
CA LEU A 129 2.74 -0.92 -7.55
C LEU A 129 2.18 -1.81 -8.66
N LYS A 130 1.10 -1.37 -9.29
CA LYS A 130 0.47 -2.03 -10.44
C LYS A 130 0.55 -1.15 -11.67
N ASN A 131 0.42 -1.78 -12.84
CA ASN A 131 0.34 -1.05 -14.11
C ASN A 131 -0.85 -0.10 -14.09
N GLY A 132 -0.65 1.13 -14.57
CA GLY A 132 -1.66 2.18 -14.56
C GLY A 132 -1.63 3.09 -13.33
N GLU A 133 -0.92 2.72 -12.26
CA GLU A 133 -0.70 3.62 -11.13
C GLU A 133 0.30 4.71 -11.48
N ARG A 134 -0.05 5.96 -11.17
CA ARG A 134 0.92 7.05 -11.14
C ARG A 134 1.83 6.91 -9.93
N CYS A 135 3.12 7.09 -10.15
CA CYS A 135 4.16 6.93 -9.13
C CYS A 135 5.38 7.80 -9.47
N MET A 136 6.22 8.03 -8.47
CA MET A 136 7.54 8.61 -8.66
C MET A 136 8.56 7.51 -8.97
N PHE A 137 9.43 7.77 -9.95
CA PHE A 137 10.54 6.90 -10.29
C PHE A 137 11.85 7.51 -9.81
N GLU A 138 12.68 6.69 -9.17
CA GLU A 138 14.03 7.05 -8.75
C GLU A 138 15.02 5.98 -9.22
N PRO A 139 16.31 6.34 -9.45
CA PRO A 139 17.35 5.35 -9.66
C PRO A 139 17.35 4.33 -8.52
N ALA A 140 17.33 3.04 -8.87
CA ALA A 140 17.48 1.99 -7.88
C ALA A 140 18.96 1.91 -7.43
N PRO A 141 19.23 1.75 -6.12
CA PRO A 141 20.57 1.43 -5.65
C PRO A 141 21.05 0.05 -6.12
#